data_AF-A0A7X8QTD1-F1
#
_entry.id   AF-A0A7X8QTD1-F1
#
_cell.length_a   1.000
_cell.length_b   1.000
_cell.length_c   1.000
_cell.angle_alpha   90.00
_cell.angle_beta   90.00
_cell.angle_gamma   90.00
#
_symmetry.space_group_name_H-M   'P 1'
#
loop_
_entity.id
_entity.type
_entity.pdbx_description
1 polymer ?
#
loop_
_entity_poly.entity_id
_entity_poly.type
_entity_poly.pdbx_seq_one_letter_code
_entity_poly.pdbx_strand_id
1 'polypeptide(L)'
;MRFFITYLLFAAAGTIVVHFTAPKFAPKAANWARQLAVKESAEPVEVSQHVAVRNMPAPATATTSIRPRSVAEYGTGGAQIDQQVPVATPPQAVVAVTDITNSDASDIDVTFSIDASDEKKSEEPVEAERAEVRELYRPPEGDPEAPFWGVLVQSAPSSGLDGNNLGRLPAGIVAEIQEIKTTAKGDVAVCIIDDNGRWRGPIVIGLEYLLRFEGPLTAAPAEPLDLLHRYYTLKGRADERLAEIKRRTTPVNPHEAEYQKAVSALKAFDQRVSAMVKERDTASGARRAKLIDELHAAKYEINRLKHAVEEAGGKRNNWARQNPPPKELPVDPTLAAWQAELAKLEPEIKRYVD
;
A
#
# COMPACT_ATOMS: atom_id res chain seq x y z
N MET A 1 -21.70 -30.94 21.40
CA MET A 1 -20.83 -32.14 21.45
C MET A 1 -20.60 -32.84 20.10
N ARG A 2 -21.58 -32.93 19.18
CA ARG A 2 -21.40 -33.65 17.89
C ARG A 2 -20.34 -33.06 16.95
N PHE A 3 -20.09 -31.75 17.01
CA PHE A 3 -19.04 -31.07 16.21
C PHE A 3 -17.61 -31.40 16.66
N PHE A 4 -17.40 -31.65 17.95
CA PHE A 4 -16.06 -31.90 18.49
C PHE A 4 -15.56 -33.30 18.10
N ILE A 5 -16.47 -34.28 18.04
CA ILE A 5 -16.15 -35.67 17.65
C ILE A 5 -15.83 -35.77 16.16
N THR A 6 -16.54 -35.02 15.31
CA THR A 6 -16.27 -34.98 13.86
C THR A 6 -14.93 -34.31 13.55
N TYR A 7 -14.59 -33.22 14.25
CA TYR A 7 -13.29 -32.58 14.09
C TYR A 7 -12.12 -33.49 14.51
N LEU A 8 -12.27 -34.21 15.63
CA LEU A 8 -11.24 -35.14 16.11
C LEU A 8 -11.00 -36.32 15.14
N LEU A 9 -12.07 -36.82 14.51
CA LEU A 9 -11.96 -37.88 13.50
C LEU A 9 -11.26 -37.41 12.21
N PHE A 10 -11.52 -36.19 11.75
CA PHE A 10 -10.82 -35.63 10.59
C PHE A 10 -9.34 -35.34 10.87
N ALA A 11 -9.01 -34.82 12.06
CA ALA A 11 -7.63 -34.57 12.46
C ALA A 11 -6.81 -35.88 12.58
N ALA A 12 -7.39 -36.93 13.14
CA ALA A 12 -6.75 -38.24 13.22
C ALA A 12 -6.52 -38.86 11.82
N ALA A 13 -7.50 -38.75 10.92
CA ALA A 13 -7.38 -39.26 9.54
C ALA A 13 -6.28 -38.53 8.75
N GLY A 14 -6.17 -37.19 8.87
CA GLY A 14 -5.12 -36.42 8.20
C GLY A 14 -3.71 -36.81 8.65
N THR A 15 -3.53 -37.08 9.94
CA THR A 15 -2.22 -37.43 10.52
C THR A 15 -1.74 -38.81 10.05
N ILE A 16 -2.66 -39.77 9.89
CA ILE A 16 -2.35 -41.12 9.37
C ILE A 16 -1.93 -41.05 7.89
N VAL A 17 -2.61 -40.24 7.07
CA VAL A 17 -2.27 -40.09 5.64
C VAL A 17 -0.88 -39.51 5.47
N VAL A 18 -0.50 -38.48 6.25
CA VAL A 18 0.82 -37.86 6.16
C VAL A 18 1.93 -38.84 6.57
N HIS A 19 1.73 -39.59 7.66
CA HIS A 19 2.76 -40.52 8.13
C HIS A 19 2.92 -41.78 7.26
N PHE A 20 1.84 -42.26 6.63
CA PHE A 20 1.92 -43.47 5.79
C PHE A 20 2.27 -43.20 4.31
N THR A 21 2.07 -41.98 3.81
CA THR A 21 2.42 -41.64 2.41
C THR A 21 3.84 -41.08 2.25
N ALA A 22 4.40 -40.45 3.29
CA ALA A 22 5.76 -39.90 3.27
C ALA A 22 6.90 -40.87 2.86
N PRO A 23 6.95 -42.15 3.33
CA PRO A 23 8.07 -43.02 2.99
C PRO A 23 8.09 -43.50 1.52
N LYS A 24 7.01 -43.32 0.75
CA LYS A 24 6.95 -43.73 -0.67
C LYS A 24 7.44 -42.67 -1.65
N PHE A 25 7.58 -41.40 -1.24
CA PHE A 25 8.02 -40.31 -2.12
C PHE A 25 9.48 -39.87 -1.91
N ALA A 26 10.09 -40.24 -0.78
CA ALA A 26 11.49 -39.93 -0.47
C ALA A 26 12.53 -40.35 -1.54
N PRO A 27 12.45 -41.54 -2.18
CA PRO A 27 13.48 -41.92 -3.16
C PRO A 27 13.38 -41.17 -4.50
N LYS A 28 12.21 -40.62 -4.86
CA LYS A 28 12.04 -39.86 -6.11
C LYS A 28 12.57 -38.42 -6.00
N ALA A 29 12.42 -37.79 -4.83
CA ALA A 29 12.94 -36.44 -4.59
C ALA A 29 14.48 -36.39 -4.57
N ALA A 30 15.14 -37.44 -4.05
CA ALA A 30 16.60 -37.52 -4.00
C ALA A 30 17.24 -37.65 -5.39
N ASN A 31 16.59 -38.32 -6.34
CA ASN A 31 17.09 -38.44 -7.72
C ASN A 31 16.89 -37.15 -8.53
N TRP A 32 15.82 -36.39 -8.26
CA TRP A 32 15.59 -35.10 -8.90
C TRP A 32 16.63 -34.04 -8.45
N ALA A 33 16.98 -34.02 -7.16
CA ALA A 33 18.01 -33.12 -6.64
C ALA A 33 19.41 -33.41 -7.20
N ARG A 34 19.75 -34.68 -7.48
CA ARG A 34 21.02 -35.05 -8.12
C ARG A 34 21.10 -34.64 -9.59
N GLN A 35 19.99 -34.62 -10.32
CA GLN A 35 19.98 -34.16 -11.72
C GLN A 35 20.22 -32.65 -11.84
N LEU A 36 19.83 -31.87 -10.83
CA LEU A 36 20.08 -30.43 -10.81
C LEU A 36 21.53 -30.09 -10.46
N ALA A 37 22.18 -30.87 -9.60
CA ALA A 37 23.56 -30.63 -9.17
C ALA A 37 24.63 -30.96 -10.25
N VAL A 38 24.30 -31.78 -11.26
CA VAL A 38 25.25 -32.16 -12.32
C VAL A 38 25.30 -31.14 -13.46
N LYS A 39 24.34 -30.20 -13.54
CA LYS A 39 24.24 -29.27 -14.68
C LYS A 39 25.08 -27.99 -14.53
N GLU A 40 25.82 -27.83 -13.43
CA GLU A 40 26.55 -26.58 -13.10
C GLU A 40 28.08 -26.71 -13.19
N SER A 41 28.64 -27.82 -13.69
CA SER A 41 30.09 -28.01 -13.71
C SER A 41 30.61 -28.73 -14.98
N ALA A 42 30.70 -27.99 -16.09
CA ALA A 42 31.50 -28.26 -17.30
C ALA A 42 31.40 -26.98 -18.17
N GLU A 43 32.43 -26.29 -18.70
CA GLU A 43 33.88 -26.44 -18.84
C GLU A 43 34.46 -25.02 -19.12
N PRO A 44 35.79 -24.79 -18.98
CA PRO A 44 36.45 -23.52 -19.28
C PRO A 44 36.77 -23.37 -20.78
N VAL A 45 36.46 -22.21 -21.37
CA VAL A 45 36.90 -21.86 -22.73
C VAL A 45 38.21 -21.08 -22.68
N GLU A 46 39.25 -21.68 -23.23
CA GLU A 46 40.52 -21.04 -23.62
C GLU A 46 40.25 -19.90 -24.63
N VAL A 47 40.83 -18.72 -24.39
CA VAL A 47 41.03 -17.73 -25.46
C VAL A 47 42.46 -17.21 -25.42
N SER A 48 43.11 -17.40 -26.56
CA SER A 48 44.52 -17.16 -26.86
C SER A 48 44.96 -15.71 -26.68
N GLN A 49 46.23 -15.60 -26.29
CA GLN A 49 47.05 -14.39 -26.34
C GLN A 49 47.37 -13.99 -27.79
N HIS A 50 47.21 -12.72 -28.14
CA HIS A 50 48.12 -12.07 -29.08
C HIS A 50 48.43 -10.63 -28.65
N VAL A 51 49.72 -10.34 -28.71
CA VAL A 51 50.44 -9.14 -28.29
C VAL A 51 50.22 -7.99 -29.27
N ALA A 52 50.02 -6.77 -28.77
CA ALA A 52 50.55 -5.55 -29.38
C ALA A 52 50.69 -4.42 -28.34
N VAL A 53 51.94 -4.06 -28.07
CA VAL A 53 52.39 -2.93 -27.26
C VAL A 53 52.09 -1.61 -27.99
N ARG A 54 51.55 -0.61 -27.30
CA ARG A 54 51.80 0.80 -27.63
C ARG A 54 51.68 1.73 -26.41
N ASN A 55 52.76 2.47 -26.20
CA ASN A 55 53.01 3.48 -25.16
C ASN A 55 52.11 4.73 -25.29
N MET A 56 51.58 5.21 -24.14
CA MET A 56 51.42 6.60 -23.64
C MET A 56 50.83 7.72 -24.56
N PRO A 57 50.44 8.93 -24.05
CA PRO A 57 50.40 9.43 -22.67
C PRO A 57 49.05 10.04 -22.23
N ALA A 58 48.98 10.39 -20.94
CA ALA A 58 47.95 11.19 -20.29
C ALA A 58 47.94 12.68 -20.72
N PRO A 59 46.78 13.34 -20.58
CA PRO A 59 46.72 14.71 -20.09
C PRO A 59 45.69 14.85 -18.94
N ALA A 60 46.08 15.39 -17.78
CA ALA A 60 46.08 16.82 -17.41
C ALA A 60 44.77 17.25 -16.70
N THR A 61 44.88 17.29 -15.37
CA THR A 61 44.42 18.33 -14.43
C THR A 61 43.43 19.38 -14.94
N ALA A 62 42.24 19.41 -14.34
CA ALA A 62 41.45 20.62 -14.19
C ALA A 62 40.89 20.71 -12.76
N THR A 63 41.60 21.50 -11.96
CA THR A 63 41.19 22.01 -10.64
C THR A 63 40.00 22.95 -10.81
N THR A 64 38.89 22.68 -10.12
CA THR A 64 37.89 23.72 -9.82
C THR A 64 37.69 23.80 -8.31
N SER A 65 38.24 24.88 -7.76
CA SER A 65 38.12 25.33 -6.38
C SER A 65 36.76 25.99 -6.19
N ILE A 66 35.91 25.45 -5.31
CA ILE A 66 34.70 26.14 -4.85
C ILE A 66 34.84 26.37 -3.35
N ARG A 67 34.90 27.66 -3.01
CA ARG A 67 35.04 28.23 -1.68
C ARG A 67 33.70 28.11 -0.92
N PRO A 68 33.70 27.77 0.38
CA PRO A 68 32.47 27.73 1.17
C PRO A 68 31.99 29.15 1.49
N ARG A 69 30.68 29.40 1.32
CA ARG A 69 30.02 30.62 1.79
C ARG A 69 29.30 30.31 3.10
N SER A 70 29.80 30.89 4.18
CA SER A 70 29.14 31.00 5.47
C SER A 70 28.04 32.08 5.41
N VAL A 71 26.82 31.77 5.82
CA VAL A 71 25.91 32.74 6.48
C VAL A 71 25.09 31.99 7.53
N ALA A 72 24.98 32.63 8.68
CA ALA A 72 24.37 32.18 9.92
C ALA A 72 22.83 32.17 9.90
N GLU A 73 22.30 31.38 10.85
CA GLU A 73 21.14 31.62 11.73
C GLU A 73 20.02 32.55 11.25
N TYR A 74 18.81 31.98 11.10
CA TYR A 74 17.59 32.32 11.86
C TYR A 74 16.60 31.16 11.60
N GLY A 75 16.07 30.51 12.62
CA GLY A 75 14.68 30.78 12.97
C GLY A 75 13.91 29.49 13.24
N THR A 76 13.64 29.25 14.52
CA THR A 76 12.71 28.30 15.12
C THR A 76 11.35 28.29 14.42
N GLY A 77 10.81 27.11 14.10
CA GLY A 77 9.43 26.95 13.65
C GLY A 77 9.08 25.49 13.43
N GLY A 78 8.41 24.88 14.41
CA GLY A 78 7.99 23.48 14.36
C GLY A 78 6.95 23.21 13.28
N ALA A 79 6.92 21.98 12.77
CA ALA A 79 5.81 21.44 12.01
C ALA A 79 5.65 19.94 12.28
N GLN A 80 4.38 19.55 12.42
CA GLN A 80 3.86 18.27 12.85
C GLN A 80 4.33 17.08 11.99
N ILE A 81 4.67 15.99 12.66
CA ILE A 81 4.81 14.68 12.04
C ILE A 81 3.42 14.05 12.00
N ASP A 82 2.84 14.02 10.80
CA ASP A 82 1.61 13.27 10.53
C ASP A 82 1.98 11.78 10.37
N GLN A 83 1.66 10.96 11.37
CA GLN A 83 1.90 9.51 11.35
C GLN A 83 0.75 8.80 10.63
N GLN A 84 0.93 8.50 9.35
CA GLN A 84 0.14 7.47 8.66
C GLN A 84 0.71 6.08 9.00
N VAL A 85 -0.08 5.28 9.72
CA VAL A 85 0.20 3.87 10.02
C VAL A 85 -0.33 3.01 8.86
N PRO A 86 0.51 2.17 8.21
CA PRO A 86 0.02 1.16 7.27
C PRO A 86 -0.63 0.00 8.04
N VAL A 87 -1.84 -0.37 7.65
CA VAL A 87 -2.60 -1.52 8.18
C VAL A 87 -1.91 -2.81 7.74
N ALA A 88 -1.22 -3.46 8.67
CA ALA A 88 -0.71 -4.82 8.50
C ALA A 88 -1.63 -5.81 9.22
N THR A 89 -2.21 -6.74 8.45
CA THR A 89 -3.03 -7.86 8.94
C THR A 89 -2.17 -8.85 9.74
N PRO A 90 -2.45 -9.14 11.02
CA PRO A 90 -1.79 -10.22 11.74
C PRO A 90 -2.64 -11.51 11.82
N PRO A 91 -1.98 -12.67 11.97
CA PRO A 91 -2.60 -13.99 11.95
C PRO A 91 -3.39 -14.31 13.23
N GLN A 92 -4.41 -15.15 13.06
CA GLN A 92 -5.32 -15.59 14.12
C GLN A 92 -4.65 -16.62 15.04
N ALA A 93 -4.65 -16.34 16.35
CA ALA A 93 -4.37 -17.33 17.39
C ALA A 93 -5.60 -17.48 18.28
N VAL A 94 -6.04 -18.73 18.43
CA VAL A 94 -7.26 -19.15 19.12
C VAL A 94 -6.87 -19.62 20.52
N VAL A 95 -7.30 -18.91 21.56
CA VAL A 95 -7.40 -19.45 22.92
C VAL A 95 -8.69 -18.93 23.55
N ALA A 96 -9.48 -19.87 24.07
CA ALA A 96 -10.76 -19.68 24.71
C ALA A 96 -10.60 -19.76 26.23
N VAL A 97 -11.12 -18.78 26.97
CA VAL A 97 -11.57 -18.91 28.36
C VAL A 97 -12.75 -17.94 28.59
N THR A 98 -13.65 -18.42 29.44
CA THR A 98 -15.06 -18.11 29.72
C THR A 98 -15.36 -16.89 30.60
N ASP A 99 -16.56 -16.35 30.36
CA ASP A 99 -17.52 -15.60 31.19
C ASP A 99 -17.12 -15.05 32.57
N ILE A 100 -17.36 -13.74 32.76
CA ILE A 100 -18.04 -13.16 33.95
C ILE A 100 -18.92 -11.97 33.53
N THR A 101 -20.08 -11.90 34.16
CA THR A 101 -21.30 -11.10 34.00
C THR A 101 -21.29 -9.72 34.67
N ASN A 102 -22.39 -8.97 34.44
CA ASN A 102 -22.93 -7.76 35.11
C ASN A 102 -22.63 -6.43 34.38
N SER A 103 -23.48 -5.40 34.40
CA SER A 103 -24.91 -5.16 34.69
C SER A 103 -25.13 -3.65 34.45
N ASP A 104 -26.38 -3.27 34.19
CA ASP A 104 -26.98 -1.92 34.28
C ASP A 104 -26.64 -0.91 33.17
N ALA A 105 -27.59 -0.42 32.36
CA ALA A 105 -28.92 0.18 32.59
C ALA A 105 -28.86 1.71 32.82
N SER A 106 -29.51 2.43 31.89
CA SER A 106 -30.18 3.76 31.93
C SER A 106 -29.92 4.50 30.61
N ASP A 107 -30.89 4.56 29.71
CA ASP A 107 -32.06 5.46 29.69
C ASP A 107 -31.67 6.93 29.55
N ILE A 108 -31.59 7.40 28.29
CA ILE A 108 -31.80 8.81 27.96
C ILE A 108 -32.69 8.87 26.72
N ASP A 109 -33.95 9.19 26.99
CA ASP A 109 -35.01 9.54 26.07
C ASP A 109 -34.85 11.02 25.66
N VAL A 110 -34.66 11.32 24.38
CA VAL A 110 -34.75 12.69 23.84
C VAL A 110 -35.65 12.65 22.62
N THR A 111 -36.92 12.93 22.88
CA THR A 111 -37.96 13.24 21.91
C THR A 111 -37.67 14.62 21.31
N PHE A 112 -37.44 14.67 19.99
CA PHE A 112 -37.41 15.92 19.24
C PHE A 112 -38.53 15.88 18.20
N SER A 113 -39.64 16.53 18.53
CA SER A 113 -40.72 16.86 17.59
C SER A 113 -40.27 18.02 16.72
N ILE A 114 -40.21 17.82 15.40
CA ILE A 114 -40.20 18.93 14.44
C ILE A 114 -41.47 18.80 13.62
N ASP A 115 -42.29 19.83 13.78
CA ASP A 115 -43.55 20.06 13.11
C ASP A 115 -43.36 20.14 11.60
N ALA A 116 -44.34 19.56 10.92
CA ALA A 116 -44.58 19.70 9.51
C ALA A 116 -44.96 21.16 9.19
N SER A 117 -44.39 21.69 8.12
CA SER A 117 -45.01 22.77 7.37
C SER A 117 -44.82 22.49 5.89
N ASP A 118 -45.93 22.04 5.33
CA ASP A 118 -46.31 22.11 3.92
C ASP A 118 -45.97 23.48 3.33
N GLU A 119 -45.29 23.51 2.19
CA GLU A 119 -45.61 24.50 1.15
C GLU A 119 -45.35 23.92 -0.24
N LYS A 120 -46.45 23.47 -0.86
CA LYS A 120 -46.59 23.21 -2.29
C LYS A 120 -46.17 24.44 -3.09
N LYS A 121 -45.26 24.27 -4.05
CA LYS A 121 -45.14 25.21 -5.17
C LYS A 121 -44.81 24.47 -6.48
N SER A 122 -45.87 24.33 -7.28
CA SER A 122 -45.93 24.33 -8.74
C SER A 122 -44.91 23.50 -9.53
N GLU A 123 -45.38 22.36 -10.04
CA GLU A 123 -44.94 21.78 -11.31
C GLU A 123 -45.43 22.66 -12.48
N GLU A 124 -44.50 23.10 -13.32
CA GLU A 124 -44.76 23.33 -14.74
C GLU A 124 -43.69 22.55 -15.56
N PRO A 125 -44.09 21.83 -16.62
CA PRO A 125 -43.19 21.02 -17.41
C PRO A 125 -42.58 21.88 -18.54
N VAL A 126 -41.28 22.15 -18.44
CA VAL A 126 -40.47 22.72 -19.53
C VAL A 126 -39.54 21.61 -19.98
N GLU A 127 -39.95 20.82 -20.97
CA GLU A 127 -39.64 21.05 -22.39
C GLU A 127 -38.22 20.58 -22.72
N ALA A 128 -38.18 19.48 -23.48
CA ALA A 128 -37.10 19.07 -24.35
C ALA A 128 -35.69 18.97 -23.73
N GLU A 129 -35.38 17.74 -23.34
CA GLU A 129 -34.11 17.04 -23.53
C GLU A 129 -33.40 17.46 -24.85
N ARG A 130 -32.82 18.65 -24.88
CA ARG A 130 -31.67 18.94 -25.71
C ARG A 130 -30.57 18.08 -25.14
N ALA A 131 -30.22 17.00 -25.84
CA ALA A 131 -28.96 16.32 -25.65
C ALA A 131 -27.87 17.40 -25.57
N GLU A 132 -27.38 17.66 -24.36
CA GLU A 132 -26.19 18.45 -24.14
C GLU A 132 -25.14 17.87 -25.09
N VAL A 133 -24.63 18.72 -25.97
CA VAL A 133 -23.42 18.42 -26.74
C VAL A 133 -22.37 18.15 -25.69
N ARG A 134 -22.14 16.88 -25.37
CA ARG A 134 -21.14 16.47 -24.39
C ARG A 134 -19.82 16.95 -24.93
N GLU A 135 -19.26 17.97 -24.30
CA GLU A 135 -17.91 18.43 -24.61
C GLU A 135 -16.99 17.25 -24.38
N LEU A 136 -16.46 16.71 -25.49
CA LEU A 136 -15.48 15.65 -25.44
C LEU A 136 -14.25 16.21 -24.73
N TYR A 137 -13.75 15.46 -23.76
CA TYR A 137 -12.48 15.76 -23.14
C TYR A 137 -11.41 15.95 -24.22
N ARG A 138 -10.86 17.16 -24.27
CA ARG A 138 -9.78 17.53 -25.17
C ARG A 138 -8.57 17.83 -24.29
N PRO A 139 -7.56 16.95 -24.24
CA PRO A 139 -6.34 17.25 -23.51
C PRO A 139 -5.68 18.49 -24.11
N PRO A 140 -4.92 19.25 -23.31
CA PRO A 140 -4.10 20.34 -23.85
C PRO A 140 -3.06 19.78 -24.84
N GLU A 141 -2.56 20.62 -25.75
CA GLU A 141 -1.54 20.18 -26.72
C GLU A 141 -0.33 19.59 -25.99
N GLY A 142 -0.05 18.34 -26.32
CA GLY A 142 0.96 17.49 -25.72
C GLY A 142 2.29 17.51 -26.44
N ASP A 143 3.27 16.75 -25.93
CA ASP A 143 4.53 16.53 -26.65
C ASP A 143 4.31 15.56 -27.83
N PRO A 144 4.48 15.97 -29.09
CA PRO A 144 4.30 15.10 -30.24
C PRO A 144 5.36 13.99 -30.32
N GLU A 145 6.47 14.09 -29.57
CA GLU A 145 7.54 13.09 -29.52
C GLU A 145 7.36 12.09 -28.36
N ALA A 146 6.32 12.24 -27.53
CA ALA A 146 6.08 11.33 -26.42
C ALA A 146 5.85 9.87 -26.93
N PRO A 147 6.63 8.89 -26.46
CA PRO A 147 6.55 7.52 -26.97
C PRO A 147 5.31 6.77 -26.46
N PHE A 148 4.77 7.18 -25.31
CA PHE A 148 3.61 6.56 -24.69
C PHE A 148 2.74 7.62 -24.01
N TRP A 149 1.45 7.30 -23.89
CA TRP A 149 0.54 8.00 -23.01
C TRP A 149 -0.26 6.99 -22.18
N GLY A 150 -1.01 7.47 -21.20
CA GLY A 150 -1.84 6.61 -20.39
C GLY A 150 -2.88 7.33 -19.56
N VAL A 151 -3.73 6.56 -18.90
CA VAL A 151 -4.76 7.04 -17.99
C VAL A 151 -4.61 6.36 -16.64
N LEU A 152 -4.77 7.11 -15.55
CA LEU A 152 -4.75 6.57 -14.20
C LEU A 152 -6.01 5.73 -13.96
N VAL A 153 -5.83 4.43 -13.69
CA VAL A 153 -6.94 3.47 -13.50
C VAL A 153 -7.58 3.57 -12.11
N GLN A 154 -6.81 4.08 -11.14
CA GLN A 154 -7.20 4.27 -9.74
C GLN A 154 -6.37 5.39 -9.12
N SER A 155 -6.74 5.87 -7.93
CA SER A 155 -5.94 6.89 -7.23
C SER A 155 -4.53 6.40 -6.94
N ALA A 156 -3.52 7.17 -7.36
CA ALA A 156 -2.12 6.78 -7.27
C ALA A 156 -1.32 7.75 -6.38
N PRO A 157 -0.36 7.26 -5.56
CA PRO A 157 0.63 8.14 -4.97
C PRO A 157 1.51 8.74 -6.07
N SER A 158 1.92 9.99 -5.88
CA SER A 158 2.77 10.72 -6.82
C SER A 158 3.94 11.37 -6.11
N SER A 159 5.08 11.43 -6.77
CA SER A 159 6.29 12.07 -6.24
C SER A 159 6.99 12.93 -7.29
N GLY A 160 7.75 13.92 -6.84
CA GLY A 160 8.66 14.66 -7.70
C GLY A 160 9.85 13.78 -8.13
N LEU A 161 10.64 14.29 -9.08
CA LEU A 161 11.89 13.63 -9.51
C LEU A 161 12.93 13.52 -8.38
N ASP A 162 12.85 14.41 -7.41
CA ASP A 162 13.66 14.43 -6.19
C ASP A 162 13.17 13.43 -5.12
N GLY A 163 12.07 12.73 -5.38
CA GLY A 163 11.44 11.81 -4.44
C GLY A 163 10.53 12.49 -3.40
N ASN A 164 10.30 13.79 -3.51
CA ASN A 164 9.37 14.50 -2.63
C ASN A 164 7.93 14.04 -2.90
N ASN A 165 7.19 13.77 -1.83
CA ASN A 165 5.78 13.34 -1.95
C ASN A 165 4.91 14.52 -2.39
N LEU A 166 4.26 14.38 -3.55
CA LEU A 166 3.37 15.40 -4.13
C LEU A 166 1.90 15.15 -3.80
N GLY A 167 1.61 14.08 -3.06
CA GLY A 167 0.26 13.66 -2.69
C GLY A 167 -0.28 12.56 -3.60
N ARG A 168 -1.61 12.42 -3.60
CA ARG A 168 -2.30 11.42 -4.42
C ARG A 168 -2.97 12.08 -5.60
N LEU A 169 -2.84 11.45 -6.76
CA LEU A 169 -3.56 11.81 -7.97
C LEU A 169 -4.89 11.05 -8.02
N PRO A 170 -5.99 11.70 -8.44
CA PRO A 170 -7.25 11.01 -8.69
C PRO A 170 -7.16 10.09 -9.92
N ALA A 171 -8.03 9.10 -9.97
CA ALA A 171 -8.20 8.27 -11.15
C ALA A 171 -8.80 9.07 -12.32
N GLY A 172 -8.57 8.61 -13.55
CA GLY A 172 -9.05 9.27 -14.76
C GLY A 172 -8.11 10.32 -15.33
N ILE A 173 -7.09 10.75 -14.59
CA ILE A 173 -6.07 11.68 -15.10
C ILE A 173 -5.35 11.07 -16.30
N VAL A 174 -5.24 11.87 -17.36
CA VAL A 174 -4.46 11.55 -18.56
C VAL A 174 -3.02 11.99 -18.33
N ALA A 175 -2.08 11.13 -18.72
CA ALA A 175 -0.66 11.33 -18.51
C ALA A 175 0.11 11.03 -19.81
N GLU A 176 1.03 11.91 -20.15
CA GLU A 176 2.07 11.66 -21.14
C GLU A 176 3.27 11.05 -20.43
N ILE A 177 3.76 9.92 -20.94
CA ILE A 177 4.86 9.18 -20.32
C ILE A 177 6.13 9.51 -21.09
N GLN A 178 7.01 10.28 -20.45
CA GLN A 178 8.29 10.69 -21.03
C GLN A 178 9.33 9.58 -20.94
N GLU A 179 9.39 8.91 -19.80
CA GLU A 179 10.43 7.92 -19.50
C GLU A 179 9.88 6.85 -18.54
N ILE A 180 10.34 5.60 -18.70
CA ILE A 180 10.06 4.51 -17.77
C ILE A 180 11.37 4.13 -17.07
N LYS A 181 11.35 4.09 -15.74
CA LYS A 181 12.50 3.77 -14.89
C LYS A 181 12.20 2.56 -14.02
N THR A 182 13.15 1.63 -13.93
CA THR A 182 13.08 0.54 -12.96
C THR A 182 13.69 0.97 -11.64
N THR A 183 12.94 0.80 -10.55
CA THR A 183 13.41 1.09 -9.19
C THR A 183 13.36 -0.16 -8.32
N ALA A 184 13.98 -0.10 -7.14
CA ALA A 184 13.89 -1.19 -6.16
C ALA A 184 12.46 -1.49 -5.68
N LYS A 185 11.52 -0.56 -5.87
CA LYS A 185 10.10 -0.72 -5.50
C LYS A 185 9.21 -1.20 -6.65
N GLY A 186 9.76 -1.31 -7.86
CA GLY A 186 9.01 -1.59 -9.09
C GLY A 186 9.31 -0.58 -10.19
N ASP A 187 8.66 -0.76 -11.33
CA ASP A 187 8.78 0.16 -12.47
C ASP A 187 7.93 1.41 -12.25
N VAL A 188 8.50 2.57 -12.52
CA VAL A 188 7.86 3.89 -12.41
C VAL A 188 7.95 4.65 -13.72
N ALA A 189 6.93 5.47 -14.01
CA ALA A 189 6.84 6.33 -15.17
C ALA A 189 7.09 7.77 -14.73
N VAL A 190 7.91 8.48 -15.50
CA VAL A 190 8.06 9.94 -15.41
C VAL A 190 7.06 10.54 -16.39
N CYS A 191 6.08 11.24 -15.86
CA CYS A 191 4.94 11.72 -16.61
C CYS A 191 4.77 13.25 -16.53
N ILE A 192 4.15 13.81 -17.57
CA ILE A 192 3.43 15.08 -17.48
C ILE A 192 1.94 14.73 -17.47
N ILE A 193 1.19 15.27 -16.52
CA ILE A 193 -0.23 14.93 -16.32
C ILE A 193 -1.13 16.13 -16.61
N ASP A 194 -2.34 15.86 -17.08
CA ASP A 194 -3.35 16.90 -17.20
C ASP A 194 -4.07 17.07 -15.86
N ASP A 195 -3.87 18.24 -15.24
CA ASP A 195 -4.55 18.67 -14.03
C ASP A 195 -5.53 19.79 -14.39
N ASN A 196 -6.77 19.40 -14.74
CA ASN A 196 -7.86 20.30 -15.08
C ASN A 196 -7.54 21.26 -16.25
N GLY A 197 -7.02 20.72 -17.35
CA GLY A 197 -6.67 21.49 -18.55
C GLY A 197 -5.30 22.16 -18.45
N ARG A 198 -4.46 21.77 -17.49
CA ARG A 198 -3.10 22.27 -17.33
C ARG A 198 -2.13 21.12 -17.19
N TRP A 199 -1.18 21.06 -18.11
CA TRP A 199 -0.06 20.13 -18.00
C TRP A 199 0.80 20.45 -16.78
N ARG A 200 0.98 19.46 -15.91
CA ARG A 200 1.81 19.51 -14.71
C ARG A 200 2.82 18.38 -14.73
N GLY A 201 4.09 18.68 -14.48
CA GLY A 201 5.15 17.67 -14.54
C GLY A 201 6.54 18.31 -14.45
N PRO A 202 7.59 17.49 -14.38
CA PRO A 202 7.58 16.03 -14.38
C PRO A 202 7.20 15.43 -13.02
N ILE A 203 6.36 14.39 -13.03
CA ILE A 203 5.88 13.66 -11.85
C ILE A 203 6.16 12.17 -12.02
N VAL A 204 6.52 11.48 -10.95
CA VAL A 204 6.77 10.04 -10.93
C VAL A 204 5.54 9.30 -10.42
N ILE A 205 5.07 8.31 -11.17
CA ILE A 205 3.90 7.47 -10.86
C ILE A 205 4.28 6.00 -11.07
N GLY A 206 3.82 5.08 -10.23
CA GLY A 206 4.02 3.64 -10.44
C GLY A 206 3.32 3.14 -11.71
N LEU A 207 3.97 2.29 -12.50
CA LEU A 207 3.40 1.76 -13.74
C LEU A 207 2.11 0.95 -13.49
N GLU A 208 1.98 0.34 -12.32
CA GLU A 208 0.81 -0.46 -11.93
C GLU A 208 -0.49 0.34 -11.83
N TYR A 209 -0.40 1.67 -11.76
CA TYR A 209 -1.56 2.57 -11.70
C TYR A 209 -2.00 3.08 -13.08
N LEU A 210 -1.20 2.84 -14.13
CA LEU A 210 -1.40 3.41 -15.46
C LEU A 210 -1.87 2.35 -16.45
N LEU A 211 -2.97 2.64 -17.14
CA LEU A 211 -3.29 1.97 -18.40
C LEU A 211 -2.52 2.69 -19.51
N ARG A 212 -1.66 1.97 -20.22
CA ARG A 212 -0.69 2.55 -21.16
C ARG A 212 -1.07 2.26 -22.60
N PHE A 213 -0.80 3.22 -23.46
CA PHE A 213 -1.00 3.17 -24.90
C PHE A 213 0.27 3.65 -25.61
N GLU A 214 0.56 3.04 -26.76
CA GLU A 214 1.71 3.40 -27.58
C GLU A 214 1.42 4.63 -28.45
N GLY A 215 2.46 5.42 -28.70
CA GLY A 215 2.41 6.64 -29.50
C GLY A 215 2.15 7.90 -28.68
N PRO A 216 2.17 9.08 -29.34
CA PRO A 216 1.92 10.35 -28.68
C PRO A 216 0.42 10.55 -28.42
N LEU A 217 0.10 11.29 -27.36
CA LEU A 217 -1.30 11.61 -27.00
C LEU A 217 -2.03 12.38 -28.11
N THR A 218 -1.30 13.18 -28.90
CA THR A 218 -1.85 13.93 -30.04
C THR A 218 -2.39 13.03 -31.16
N ALA A 219 -1.94 11.78 -31.23
CA ALA A 219 -2.45 10.78 -32.16
C ALA A 219 -3.65 9.98 -31.60
N ALA A 220 -3.98 10.14 -30.31
CA ALA A 220 -5.08 9.43 -29.69
C ALA A 220 -6.43 9.93 -30.23
N PRO A 221 -7.35 9.04 -30.64
CA PRO A 221 -8.68 9.46 -31.05
C PRO A 221 -9.44 10.06 -29.85
N ALA A 222 -10.11 11.21 -30.06
CA ALA A 222 -10.73 11.98 -28.98
C ALA A 222 -11.87 11.23 -28.26
N GLU A 223 -12.65 10.43 -28.98
CA GLU A 223 -13.78 9.67 -28.41
C GLU A 223 -13.33 8.57 -27.41
N PRO A 224 -12.41 7.65 -27.76
CA PRO A 224 -11.82 6.70 -26.80
C PRO A 224 -11.18 7.38 -25.59
N LEU A 225 -10.47 8.49 -25.82
CA LEU A 225 -9.82 9.23 -24.75
C LEU A 225 -10.83 9.80 -23.76
N ASP A 226 -11.89 10.45 -24.25
CA ASP A 226 -12.98 10.96 -23.42
C ASP A 226 -13.66 9.85 -22.62
N LEU A 227 -13.92 8.71 -23.28
CA LEU A 227 -14.55 7.56 -22.66
C LEU A 227 -13.68 7.01 -21.51
N LEU A 228 -12.38 6.82 -21.74
CA LEU A 228 -11.43 6.35 -20.73
C LEU A 228 -11.32 7.33 -19.56
N HIS A 229 -11.15 8.62 -19.85
CA HIS A 229 -11.09 9.68 -18.85
C HIS A 229 -12.35 9.68 -17.97
N ARG A 230 -13.54 9.68 -18.58
CA ARG A 230 -14.82 9.70 -17.88
C ARG A 230 -15.01 8.47 -17.01
N TYR A 231 -14.76 7.29 -17.56
CA TYR A 231 -14.96 6.04 -16.82
C TYR A 231 -14.03 5.93 -15.64
N TYR A 232 -12.73 6.17 -15.82
CA TYR A 232 -11.78 6.04 -14.71
C TYR A 232 -11.96 7.16 -13.68
N THR A 233 -12.39 8.36 -14.10
CA THR A 233 -12.81 9.43 -13.17
C THR A 233 -14.00 8.97 -12.31
N LEU A 234 -15.05 8.45 -12.95
CA LEU A 234 -16.24 7.98 -12.26
C LEU A 234 -15.94 6.79 -11.34
N LYS A 235 -15.12 5.85 -11.82
CA LYS A 235 -14.66 4.69 -11.05
C LYS A 235 -13.86 5.14 -9.83
N GLY A 236 -12.93 6.09 -9.98
CA GLY A 236 -12.19 6.66 -8.86
C GLY A 236 -13.10 7.27 -7.80
N ARG A 237 -14.10 8.06 -8.22
CA ARG A 237 -15.09 8.64 -7.30
C ARG A 237 -15.90 7.58 -6.58
N ALA A 238 -16.32 6.53 -7.28
CA ALA A 238 -17.04 5.40 -6.68
C ALA A 238 -16.18 4.65 -5.66
N ASP A 239 -14.91 4.38 -5.97
CA ASP A 239 -13.97 3.72 -5.08
C ASP A 239 -13.67 4.57 -3.83
N GLU A 240 -13.45 5.87 -3.99
CA GLU A 240 -13.26 6.82 -2.89
C GLU A 240 -14.50 6.90 -2.00
N ARG A 241 -15.70 6.97 -2.59
CA ARG A 241 -16.95 7.00 -1.82
C ARG A 241 -17.19 5.69 -1.07
N LEU A 242 -16.90 4.55 -1.67
CA LEU A 242 -16.97 3.26 -1.00
C LEU A 242 -15.97 3.19 0.16
N ALA A 243 -14.75 3.69 -0.01
CA ALA A 243 -13.75 3.77 1.05
C ALA A 243 -14.21 4.70 2.19
N GLU A 244 -14.83 5.84 1.87
CA GLU A 244 -15.43 6.76 2.85
C GLU A 244 -16.53 6.09 3.68
N ILE A 245 -17.46 5.38 3.03
CA ILE A 245 -18.54 4.63 3.69
C ILE A 245 -17.92 3.56 4.62
N LYS A 246 -16.95 2.78 4.12
CA LYS A 246 -16.23 1.78 4.93
C LYS A 246 -15.56 2.43 6.13
N ARG A 247 -14.90 3.57 5.96
CA ARG A 247 -14.23 4.29 7.05
C ARG A 247 -15.21 4.75 8.12
N ARG A 248 -16.38 5.26 7.73
CA ARG A 248 -17.42 5.72 8.67
C ARG A 248 -18.12 4.58 9.39
N THR A 249 -18.28 3.44 8.74
CA THR A 249 -19.03 2.31 9.30
C THR A 249 -18.14 1.32 10.04
N THR A 250 -16.82 1.36 9.82
CA THR A 250 -15.87 0.53 10.56
C THR A 250 -15.67 1.12 11.93
N PRO A 251 -16.01 0.41 13.02
CA PRO A 251 -15.78 0.94 14.36
C PRO A 251 -14.26 1.06 14.57
N VAL A 252 -13.80 2.18 15.13
CA VAL A 252 -12.39 2.41 15.42
C VAL A 252 -12.04 1.74 16.75
N ASN A 253 -11.04 0.87 16.75
CA ASN A 253 -10.62 0.17 17.96
C ASN A 253 -9.88 1.13 18.92
N PRO A 254 -10.43 1.43 20.10
CA PRO A 254 -9.81 2.36 21.04
C PRO A 254 -8.48 1.84 21.62
N HIS A 255 -8.26 0.52 21.59
CA HIS A 255 -7.05 -0.12 22.12
C HIS A 255 -5.93 -0.26 21.07
N GLU A 256 -6.15 0.15 19.82
CA GLU A 256 -5.13 0.05 18.77
C GLU A 256 -3.89 0.89 19.11
N ALA A 257 -4.09 2.14 19.57
CA ALA A 257 -2.98 3.02 19.93
C ALA A 257 -2.15 2.48 21.10
N GLU A 258 -2.81 1.89 22.11
CA GLU A 258 -2.15 1.25 23.26
C GLU A 258 -1.28 0.06 22.81
N TYR A 259 -1.82 -0.79 21.93
CA TYR A 259 -1.09 -1.92 21.35
C TYR A 259 0.12 -1.48 20.54
N GLN A 260 -0.04 -0.49 19.64
CA GLN A 260 1.07 0.04 18.83
C GLN A 260 2.19 0.63 19.70
N LYS A 261 1.82 1.35 20.77
CA LYS A 261 2.77 1.86 21.75
C LYS A 261 3.55 0.73 22.42
N ALA A 262 2.88 -0.33 22.87
CA ALA A 262 3.54 -1.48 23.50
C ALA A 262 4.50 -2.20 22.54
N VAL A 263 4.09 -2.43 21.28
CA VAL A 263 4.93 -3.05 20.24
C VAL A 263 6.15 -2.17 19.93
N SER A 264 5.97 -0.86 19.81
CA SER A 264 7.06 0.07 19.56
C SER A 264 8.07 0.09 20.72
N ALA A 265 7.60 0.01 21.97
CA ALA A 265 8.45 -0.05 23.15
C ALA A 265 9.28 -1.34 23.20
N LEU A 266 8.68 -2.49 22.88
CA LEU A 266 9.39 -3.76 22.77
C LEU A 266 10.44 -3.72 21.66
N LYS A 267 10.09 -3.23 20.46
CA LYS A 267 11.04 -3.08 19.35
C LYS A 267 12.23 -2.18 19.70
N ALA A 268 11.97 -1.04 20.33
CA ALA A 268 13.02 -0.14 20.79
C ALA A 268 13.90 -0.77 21.87
N PHE A 269 13.32 -1.60 22.75
CA PHE A 269 14.06 -2.37 23.74
C PHE A 269 14.97 -3.43 23.08
N ASP A 270 14.46 -4.19 22.13
CA ASP A 270 15.22 -5.21 21.40
C ASP A 270 16.41 -4.60 20.64
N GLN A 271 16.23 -3.40 20.06
CA GLN A 271 17.32 -2.65 19.42
C GLN A 271 18.40 -2.26 20.43
N ARG A 272 18.02 -1.78 21.62
CA ARG A 272 18.98 -1.45 22.70
C ARG A 272 19.74 -2.69 23.18
N VAL A 273 19.04 -3.81 23.42
CA VAL A 273 19.68 -5.08 23.81
C VAL A 273 20.65 -5.55 22.74
N SER A 274 20.24 -5.50 21.47
CA SER A 274 21.11 -5.85 20.34
C SER A 274 22.37 -4.98 20.28
N ALA A 275 22.25 -3.67 20.55
CA ALA A 275 23.39 -2.77 20.63
C ALA A 275 24.31 -3.10 21.83
N MET A 276 23.75 -3.38 23.01
CA MET A 276 24.52 -3.80 24.19
C MET A 276 25.26 -5.12 23.97
N VAL A 277 24.66 -6.08 23.25
CA VAL A 277 25.33 -7.34 22.88
C VAL A 277 26.54 -7.07 21.98
N LYS A 278 26.37 -6.24 20.94
CA LYS A 278 27.49 -5.85 20.07
C LYS A 278 28.60 -5.12 20.84
N GLU A 279 28.24 -4.23 21.75
CA GLU A 279 29.21 -3.54 22.60
C GLU A 279 29.94 -4.52 23.53
N ARG A 280 29.22 -5.49 24.13
CA ARG A 280 29.80 -6.51 25.00
C ARG A 280 30.83 -7.36 24.25
N ASP A 281 30.54 -7.72 23.01
CA ASP A 281 31.41 -8.59 22.20
C ASP A 281 32.72 -7.91 21.79
N THR A 282 32.74 -6.57 21.77
CA THR A 282 33.94 -5.77 21.50
C THR A 282 34.63 -5.26 22.77
N ALA A 283 33.92 -5.21 23.89
CA ALA A 283 34.45 -4.75 25.17
C ALA A 283 35.30 -5.81 25.89
N SER A 284 36.21 -5.35 26.75
CA SER A 284 37.04 -6.19 27.61
C SER A 284 37.03 -5.69 29.06
N GLY A 285 37.54 -6.51 30.00
CA GLY A 285 37.70 -6.16 31.41
C GLY A 285 36.39 -5.72 32.10
N ALA A 286 36.48 -4.66 32.90
CA ALA A 286 35.37 -4.15 33.72
C ALA A 286 34.15 -3.70 32.90
N ARG A 287 34.35 -3.15 31.68
CA ARG A 287 33.24 -2.71 30.83
C ARG A 287 32.39 -3.90 30.36
N ARG A 288 33.05 -5.00 29.98
CA ARG A 288 32.37 -6.24 29.58
C ARG A 288 31.56 -6.82 30.74
N ALA A 289 32.11 -6.84 31.95
CA ALA A 289 31.38 -7.29 33.15
C ALA A 289 30.12 -6.46 33.39
N LYS A 290 30.23 -5.13 33.36
CA LYS A 290 29.08 -4.22 33.52
C LYS A 290 27.98 -4.46 32.46
N LEU A 291 28.36 -4.66 31.20
CA LEU A 291 27.40 -4.96 30.12
C LEU A 291 26.72 -6.32 30.32
N ILE A 292 27.40 -7.32 30.87
CA ILE A 292 26.78 -8.62 31.21
C ILE A 292 25.74 -8.44 32.31
N ASP A 293 26.03 -7.65 33.34
CA ASP A 293 25.08 -7.37 34.43
C ASP A 293 23.87 -6.56 33.93
N GLU A 294 24.10 -5.55 33.08
CA GLU A 294 23.04 -4.78 32.42
C GLU A 294 22.16 -5.68 31.53
N LEU A 295 22.76 -6.61 30.78
CA LEU A 295 22.03 -7.60 29.96
C LEU A 295 21.26 -8.62 30.81
N HIS A 296 21.73 -8.94 32.01
CA HIS A 296 20.98 -9.76 32.96
C HIS A 296 19.78 -9.01 33.53
N ALA A 297 19.94 -7.75 33.92
CA ALA A 297 18.82 -6.89 34.35
C ALA A 297 17.77 -6.71 33.25
N ALA A 298 18.21 -6.60 31.99
CA ALA A 298 17.36 -6.48 30.81
C ALA A 298 16.39 -7.67 30.61
N LYS A 299 16.68 -8.86 31.17
CA LYS A 299 15.80 -10.05 31.06
C LYS A 299 14.45 -9.87 31.77
N TYR A 300 14.40 -9.09 32.85
CA TYR A 300 13.13 -8.84 33.54
C TYR A 300 12.28 -7.83 32.77
N GLU A 301 12.93 -6.81 32.21
CA GLU A 301 12.29 -5.76 31.44
C GLU A 301 11.66 -6.30 30.14
N ILE A 302 12.33 -7.21 29.43
CA ILE A 302 11.75 -7.81 28.22
C ILE A 302 10.48 -8.62 28.52
N ASN A 303 10.43 -9.33 29.65
CA ASN A 303 9.24 -10.07 30.04
C ASN A 303 8.08 -9.12 30.38
N ARG A 304 8.37 -8.02 31.07
CA ARG A 304 7.38 -6.96 31.34
C ARG A 304 6.81 -6.39 30.04
N LEU A 305 7.66 -6.06 29.07
CA LEU A 305 7.23 -5.50 27.78
C LEU A 305 6.43 -6.51 26.95
N LYS A 306 6.81 -7.79 26.96
CA LYS A 306 6.05 -8.87 26.31
C LYS A 306 4.64 -8.99 26.90
N HIS A 307 4.52 -9.00 28.23
CA HIS A 307 3.21 -9.02 28.87
C HIS A 307 2.38 -7.77 28.55
N ALA A 308 2.98 -6.58 28.47
CA ALA A 308 2.25 -5.39 28.06
C ALA A 308 1.72 -5.49 26.61
N VAL A 309 2.48 -6.09 25.69
CA VAL A 309 2.03 -6.36 24.32
C VAL A 309 0.90 -7.38 24.29
N GLU A 310 1.01 -8.45 25.08
CA GLU A 310 -0.03 -9.48 25.21
C GLU A 310 -1.32 -8.91 25.78
N GLU A 311 -1.25 -8.11 26.85
CA GLU A 311 -2.40 -7.49 27.50
C GLU A 311 -3.12 -6.52 26.56
N ALA A 312 -2.38 -5.58 25.96
CA ALA A 312 -2.94 -4.62 25.00
C ALA A 312 -3.50 -5.34 23.76
N GLY A 313 -2.81 -6.38 23.27
CA GLY A 313 -3.27 -7.22 22.18
C GLY A 313 -4.55 -7.99 22.53
N GLY A 314 -4.66 -8.48 23.77
CA GLY A 314 -5.86 -9.10 24.32
C GLY A 314 -7.05 -8.15 24.34
N LYS A 315 -6.88 -6.93 24.88
CA LYS A 315 -7.92 -5.88 24.88
C LYS A 315 -8.37 -5.54 23.46
N ARG A 316 -7.41 -5.32 22.55
CA ARG A 316 -7.68 -5.04 21.13
C ARG A 316 -8.49 -6.15 20.47
N ASN A 317 -8.06 -7.41 20.64
CA ASN A 317 -8.69 -8.55 19.99
C ASN A 317 -10.07 -8.84 20.59
N ASN A 318 -10.25 -8.69 21.90
CA ASN A 318 -11.55 -8.82 22.56
C ASN A 318 -12.53 -7.77 22.07
N TRP A 319 -12.10 -6.52 21.98
CA TRP A 319 -12.92 -5.45 21.40
C TRP A 319 -13.30 -5.75 19.95
N ALA A 320 -12.37 -6.25 19.12
CA ALA A 320 -12.64 -6.60 17.72
C ALA A 320 -13.63 -7.78 17.57
N ARG A 321 -13.64 -8.71 18.52
CA ARG A 321 -14.64 -9.80 18.57
C ARG A 321 -16.03 -9.28 18.93
N GLN A 322 -16.11 -8.30 19.82
CA GLN A 322 -17.36 -7.69 20.27
C GLN A 322 -17.91 -6.66 19.28
N ASN A 323 -17.04 -6.04 18.48
CA ASN A 323 -17.38 -5.00 17.50
C ASN A 323 -16.96 -5.43 16.09
N PRO A 324 -17.56 -6.52 15.55
CA PRO A 324 -17.24 -6.94 14.19
C PRO A 324 -17.67 -5.86 13.19
N PRO A 325 -16.95 -5.70 12.07
CA PRO A 325 -17.40 -4.82 11.01
C PRO A 325 -18.79 -5.26 10.54
N PRO A 326 -19.66 -4.30 10.14
CA PRO A 326 -20.99 -4.62 9.65
C PRO A 326 -20.88 -5.53 8.41
N LYS A 327 -21.73 -6.55 8.35
CA LYS A 327 -21.76 -7.52 7.24
C LYS A 327 -22.16 -6.85 5.92
N GLU A 328 -23.01 -5.84 6.00
CA GLU A 328 -23.51 -5.08 4.87
C GLU A 328 -23.21 -3.60 5.09
N LEU A 329 -22.72 -2.93 4.05
CA LEU A 329 -22.49 -1.49 4.09
C LEU A 329 -23.83 -0.77 3.89
N PRO A 330 -24.02 0.42 4.49
CA PRO A 330 -25.18 1.25 4.23
C PRO A 330 -25.38 1.49 2.73
N VAL A 331 -26.63 1.41 2.26
CA VAL A 331 -26.97 1.69 0.86
C VAL A 331 -26.79 3.18 0.59
N ASP A 332 -25.89 3.52 -0.32
CA ASP A 332 -25.69 4.89 -0.78
C ASP A 332 -26.28 5.05 -2.20
N PRO A 333 -27.34 5.87 -2.39
CA PRO A 333 -27.99 6.04 -3.68
C PRO A 333 -27.07 6.65 -4.74
N THR A 334 -26.11 7.47 -4.33
CA THR A 334 -25.14 8.10 -5.23
C THR A 334 -24.16 7.05 -5.76
N LEU A 335 -23.65 6.20 -4.86
CA LEU A 335 -22.77 5.10 -5.25
C LEU A 335 -23.49 4.11 -6.18
N ALA A 336 -24.74 3.77 -5.90
CA ALA A 336 -25.55 2.91 -6.75
C ALA A 336 -25.76 3.53 -8.15
N ALA A 337 -26.03 4.83 -8.24
CA ALA A 337 -26.15 5.54 -9.50
C ALA A 337 -24.84 5.52 -10.31
N TRP A 338 -23.69 5.79 -9.67
CA TRP A 338 -22.38 5.71 -10.33
C TRP A 338 -22.03 4.29 -10.79
N GLN A 339 -22.36 3.27 -9.99
CA GLN A 339 -22.17 1.87 -10.39
C GLN A 339 -23.02 1.50 -11.61
N ALA A 340 -24.28 1.97 -11.67
CA ALA A 340 -25.14 1.76 -12.83
C ALA A 340 -24.60 2.47 -14.08
N GLU A 341 -24.02 3.67 -13.93
CA GLU A 341 -23.38 4.37 -15.04
C GLU A 341 -22.08 3.69 -15.49
N LEU A 342 -21.23 3.22 -14.57
CA LEU A 342 -20.04 2.42 -14.89
C LEU A 342 -20.41 1.16 -15.67
N ALA A 343 -21.46 0.46 -15.27
CA ALA A 343 -21.94 -0.75 -15.96
C ALA A 343 -22.41 -0.47 -17.41
N LYS A 344 -22.85 0.77 -17.71
CA LYS A 344 -23.18 1.20 -19.08
C LYS A 344 -21.94 1.50 -19.92
N LEU A 345 -20.90 2.09 -19.31
CA LEU A 345 -19.66 2.49 -20.00
C LEU A 345 -18.69 1.33 -20.20
N GLU A 346 -18.70 0.32 -19.33
CA GLU A 346 -17.81 -0.84 -19.39
C GLU A 346 -17.77 -1.56 -20.75
N PRO A 347 -18.91 -1.88 -21.41
CA PRO A 347 -18.88 -2.55 -22.72
C PRO A 347 -18.30 -1.67 -23.83
N GLU A 348 -18.38 -0.34 -23.71
CA GLU A 348 -17.80 0.59 -24.69
C GLU A 348 -16.27 0.61 -24.56
N ILE A 349 -15.75 0.59 -23.33
CA ILE A 349 -14.31 0.64 -23.07
C ILE A 349 -13.60 -0.65 -23.45
N LYS A 350 -14.24 -1.81 -23.24
CA LYS A 350 -13.67 -3.10 -23.64
C LYS A 350 -13.31 -3.15 -25.12
N ARG A 351 -14.01 -2.40 -25.97
CA ARG A 351 -13.68 -2.28 -27.41
C ARG A 351 -12.32 -1.65 -27.70
N TYR A 352 -11.73 -0.96 -26.72
CA TYR A 352 -10.49 -0.18 -26.87
C TYR A 352 -9.32 -0.69 -26.02
N VAL A 353 -9.58 -1.58 -25.06
CA VAL A 353 -8.58 -2.04 -24.08
C VAL A 353 -8.19 -3.52 -24.29
N ASP A 354 -9.01 -4.29 -25.02
CA ASP A 354 -8.68 -5.64 -25.50
C ASP A 354 -7.80 -5.58 -26.78
#